data_AF-A0A0Q9QVB6-F1
#
_entry.id   AF-A0A0Q9QVB6-F1
#
_cell.length_a   1.000
_cell.length_b   1.000
_cell.length_c   1.000
_cell.angle_alpha   90.00
_cell.angle_beta   90.00
_cell.angle_gamma   90.00
#
_symmetry.space_group_name_H-M   'P 1'
#
loop_
_entity.id
_entity.type
_entity.pdbx_description
1 polymer ?
#
loop_
_entity_poly.entity_id
_entity_poly.type
_entity_poly.pdbx_seq_one_letter_code
_entity_poly.pdbx_strand_id
1 'polypeptide(L)'
;MTNTHIDPLFRKAEKRLSDTWNSVYENKQTDYISTFNEYGDRAYGVWIQDFMAHVIEPFQQEGYQIKAGFNRHNSIENWGPPEERERCAWYFIHDQEGTPLGTLVLQIYHSHRSFFVPRAPQLLLLQVTEREDILSALSQATTRVRWDRKEVRNPSQDHHPITQWEYATDVSLADCLGNSESEYSSWSLDEALSHWGRYGWELVSVTPANGKMIAYFKRPLRFP
;
A
#
# COMPACT_ATOMS: atom_id res chain seq x y z
N MET A 1 -15.49 11.37 -17.47
CA MET A 1 -15.86 12.72 -16.96
C MET A 1 -15.27 12.80 -15.56
N THR A 2 -14.32 13.69 -15.32
CA THR A 2 -13.77 13.92 -13.97
C THR A 2 -14.86 14.51 -13.10
N ASN A 3 -15.14 13.90 -11.94
CA ASN A 3 -16.11 14.43 -11.00
C ASN A 3 -15.49 15.65 -10.29
N THR A 4 -15.58 16.82 -10.95
CA THR A 4 -14.85 18.06 -10.64
C THR A 4 -15.03 18.55 -9.20
N HIS A 5 -16.07 18.08 -8.51
CA HIS A 5 -16.37 18.43 -7.12
C HIS A 5 -15.57 17.62 -6.08
N ILE A 6 -15.07 16.44 -6.44
CA ILE A 6 -14.32 15.56 -5.52
C ILE A 6 -12.83 15.93 -5.45
N ASP A 7 -12.25 16.41 -6.55
CA ASP A 7 -10.81 16.70 -6.62
C ASP A 7 -10.30 17.68 -5.54
N PRO A 8 -11.01 18.79 -5.21
CA PRO A 8 -10.60 19.66 -4.12
C PRO A 8 -10.62 18.97 -2.76
N LEU A 9 -11.59 18.07 -2.53
CA LEU A 9 -11.73 17.32 -1.27
C LEU A 9 -10.66 16.24 -1.15
N PHE A 10 -10.34 15.58 -2.26
CA PHE A 10 -9.21 14.67 -2.35
C PHE A 10 -7.90 15.37 -1.94
N ARG A 11 -7.60 16.55 -2.49
CA ARG A 11 -6.40 17.33 -2.11
C ARG A 11 -6.39 17.71 -0.62
N LYS A 12 -7.54 18.08 -0.05
CA LYS A 12 -7.66 18.33 1.40
C LYS A 12 -7.37 17.06 2.20
N ALA A 13 -7.91 15.91 1.79
CA ALA A 13 -7.66 14.62 2.42
C ALA A 13 -6.20 14.18 2.33
N GLU A 14 -5.53 14.40 1.19
CA GLU A 14 -4.10 14.14 1.03
C GLU A 14 -3.26 14.98 1.99
N LYS A 15 -3.60 16.27 2.12
CA LYS A 15 -2.95 17.14 3.10
C LYS A 15 -3.17 16.64 4.52
N ARG A 16 -4.41 16.28 4.88
CA ARG A 16 -4.73 15.71 6.19
C ARG A 16 -3.91 14.45 6.46
N LEU A 17 -3.84 13.52 5.50
CA LEU A 17 -3.03 12.32 5.62
C LEU A 17 -1.59 12.69 5.93
N SER A 18 -0.97 13.54 5.11
CA SER A 18 0.42 13.98 5.26
C SER A 18 0.70 14.62 6.63
N ASP A 19 -0.28 15.32 7.22
CA ASP A 19 -0.12 15.99 8.51
C ASP A 19 -0.33 15.02 9.71
N THR A 20 -1.14 13.96 9.55
CA THR A 20 -1.62 13.16 10.70
C THR A 20 -1.02 11.76 10.82
N TRP A 21 -0.68 11.07 9.72
CA TRP A 21 -0.32 9.66 9.79
C TRP A 21 0.88 9.41 10.72
N ASN A 22 1.90 10.27 10.63
CA ASN A 22 3.15 10.09 11.37
C ASN A 22 3.00 10.45 12.85
N SER A 23 2.27 11.52 13.15
CA SER A 23 2.00 11.87 14.55
C SER A 23 1.17 10.79 15.25
N VAL A 24 0.18 10.22 14.57
CA VAL A 24 -0.59 9.07 15.08
C VAL A 24 0.29 7.83 15.26
N TYR A 25 1.22 7.58 14.33
CA TYR A 25 2.19 6.48 14.41
C TYR A 25 3.11 6.62 15.63
N GLU A 26 3.70 7.80 15.82
CA GLU A 26 4.65 8.09 16.91
C GLU A 26 3.96 8.12 18.28
N ASN A 27 2.79 8.76 18.40
CA ASN A 27 2.11 8.96 19.68
C ASN A 27 1.66 7.66 20.36
N LYS A 28 1.38 6.61 19.59
CA LYS A 28 0.89 5.32 20.09
C LYS A 28 1.82 4.15 19.70
N GLN A 29 3.08 4.45 19.37
CA GLN A 29 4.01 3.47 18.81
C GLN A 29 4.17 2.23 19.69
N THR A 30 4.33 2.41 21.01
CA THR A 30 4.47 1.30 21.97
C THR A 30 3.23 0.40 21.97
N ASP A 31 2.03 0.98 21.92
CA ASP A 31 0.77 0.24 21.91
C ASP A 31 0.62 -0.57 20.63
N TYR A 32 0.99 0.00 19.48
CA TYR A 32 0.96 -0.72 18.21
C TYR A 32 2.01 -1.84 18.14
N ILE A 33 3.21 -1.63 18.66
CA ILE A 33 4.24 -2.68 18.76
C ILE A 33 3.72 -3.82 19.64
N SER A 34 3.13 -3.49 20.80
CA SER A 34 2.50 -4.49 21.68
C SER A 34 1.39 -5.26 20.95
N THR A 35 0.50 -4.52 20.26
CA THR A 35 -0.59 -5.11 19.48
C THR A 35 -0.07 -6.00 18.36
N PHE A 36 1.03 -5.63 17.71
CA PHE A 36 1.64 -6.43 16.64
C PHE A 36 2.26 -7.70 17.18
N ASN A 37 2.95 -7.64 18.32
CA ASN A 37 3.53 -8.81 18.96
C ASN A 37 2.45 -9.82 19.39
N GLU A 38 1.25 -9.34 19.74
CA GLU A 38 0.13 -10.19 20.18
C GLU A 38 -0.77 -10.66 19.02
N TYR A 39 -1.02 -9.80 18.02
CA TYR A 39 -2.05 -9.99 17.00
C TYR A 39 -1.56 -9.85 15.55
N GLY A 40 -0.26 -9.63 15.34
CA GLY A 40 0.36 -9.46 14.03
C GLY A 40 -0.18 -8.25 13.26
N ASP A 41 -0.42 -8.45 11.96
CA ASP A 41 -0.81 -7.39 11.01
C ASP A 41 -2.09 -6.63 11.38
N ARG A 42 -2.90 -7.16 12.32
CA ARG A 42 -4.08 -6.44 12.83
C ARG A 42 -3.70 -5.08 13.45
N ALA A 43 -2.49 -4.93 13.98
CA ALA A 43 -1.99 -3.66 14.49
C ALA A 43 -2.01 -2.54 13.45
N TYR A 44 -1.73 -2.84 12.17
CA TYR A 44 -1.82 -1.85 11.11
C TYR A 44 -3.26 -1.40 10.85
N GLY A 45 -4.24 -2.31 10.98
CA GLY A 45 -5.65 -1.95 10.90
C GLY A 45 -6.07 -0.95 11.99
N VAL A 46 -5.55 -1.12 13.21
CA VAL A 46 -5.78 -0.20 14.34
C VAL A 46 -5.15 1.17 14.04
N TRP A 47 -3.89 1.19 13.62
CA TRP A 47 -3.20 2.43 13.23
C TRP A 47 -3.91 3.18 12.09
N ILE A 48 -4.35 2.47 11.05
CA ILE A 48 -5.14 3.03 9.95
C ILE A 48 -6.44 3.63 10.47
N GLN A 49 -7.14 2.93 11.35
CA GLN A 49 -8.39 3.41 11.92
C GLN A 49 -8.20 4.73 12.69
N ASP A 50 -7.09 4.87 13.41
CA ASP A 50 -6.80 6.06 14.21
C ASP A 50 -6.60 7.33 13.36
N PHE A 51 -5.92 7.26 12.21
CA PHE A 51 -5.72 8.45 11.36
C PHE A 51 -6.81 8.65 10.30
N MET A 52 -7.44 7.58 9.79
CA MET A 52 -8.36 7.69 8.66
C MET A 52 -9.62 8.50 8.96
N ALA A 53 -10.06 8.56 10.22
CA ALA A 53 -11.17 9.42 10.63
C ALA A 53 -10.88 10.90 10.32
N HIS A 54 -9.64 11.35 10.50
CA HIS A 54 -9.21 12.71 10.17
C HIS A 54 -9.02 12.93 8.67
N VAL A 55 -8.63 11.89 7.94
CA VAL A 55 -8.41 11.94 6.49
C VAL A 55 -9.71 12.15 5.73
N ILE A 56 -10.79 11.49 6.15
CA ILE A 56 -12.09 11.58 5.46
C ILE A 56 -12.95 12.76 5.91
N GLU A 57 -12.55 13.48 6.96
CA GLU A 57 -13.27 14.64 7.49
C GLU A 57 -13.69 15.66 6.40
N PRO A 58 -12.82 16.04 5.42
CA PRO A 58 -13.21 17.00 4.38
C PRO A 58 -14.38 16.52 3.51
N PHE A 59 -14.54 15.21 3.32
CA PHE A 59 -15.67 14.65 2.57
C PHE A 59 -16.95 14.71 3.39
N GLN A 60 -16.87 14.34 4.67
CA GLN A 60 -18.01 14.34 5.58
C GLN A 60 -18.57 15.75 5.80
N GLN A 61 -17.71 16.77 5.85
CA GLN A 61 -18.11 18.17 5.99
C GLN A 61 -18.93 18.69 4.79
N GLU A 62 -18.74 18.12 3.61
CA GLU A 62 -19.52 18.46 2.40
C GLU A 62 -20.72 17.50 2.19
N GLY A 63 -20.99 16.63 3.16
CA GLY A 63 -22.12 15.71 3.16
C GLY A 63 -21.88 14.39 2.41
N TYR A 64 -20.66 14.10 1.96
CA TYR A 64 -20.34 12.79 1.38
C TYR A 64 -20.25 11.72 2.46
N GLN A 65 -20.71 10.52 2.11
CA GLN A 65 -20.67 9.36 3.00
C GLN A 65 -19.48 8.48 2.66
N ILE A 66 -18.53 8.39 3.60
CA ILE A 66 -17.41 7.45 3.56
C ILE A 66 -17.37 6.71 4.89
N LYS A 67 -17.39 5.37 4.83
CA LYS A 67 -17.28 4.54 6.04
C LYS A 67 -15.84 4.53 6.55
N ALA A 68 -15.59 5.23 7.66
CA ALA A 68 -14.31 5.18 8.36
C ALA A 68 -13.99 3.75 8.84
N GLY A 69 -12.71 3.43 8.90
CA GLY A 69 -12.21 2.17 9.47
C GLY A 69 -11.63 1.21 8.43
N PHE A 70 -10.66 0.40 8.86
CA PHE A 70 -10.02 -0.57 7.99
C PHE A 70 -10.89 -1.82 7.83
N ASN A 71 -11.25 -2.16 6.58
CA ASN A 71 -11.91 -3.41 6.25
C ASN A 71 -11.00 -4.25 5.36
N ARG A 72 -10.52 -5.38 5.89
CA ARG A 72 -9.66 -6.31 5.15
C ARG A 72 -10.30 -6.81 3.84
N HIS A 73 -11.62 -6.99 3.79
CA HIS A 73 -12.31 -7.40 2.58
C HIS A 73 -12.26 -6.34 1.48
N ASN A 74 -12.11 -5.07 1.87
CA ASN A 74 -11.93 -3.94 0.96
C ASN A 74 -10.44 -3.56 0.86
N SER A 75 -9.58 -4.57 0.80
CA SER A 75 -8.15 -4.35 0.58
C SER A 75 -7.53 -5.50 -0.19
N ILE A 76 -6.43 -5.20 -0.85
CA ILE A 76 -5.54 -6.19 -1.48
C ILE A 76 -4.12 -5.94 -0.97
N GLU A 77 -3.42 -7.02 -0.68
CA GLU A 77 -1.99 -6.98 -0.41
C GLU A 77 -1.25 -7.37 -1.68
N ASN A 78 -0.26 -6.56 -2.01
CA ASN A 78 0.51 -6.55 -3.24
C ASN A 78 2.00 -6.53 -2.87
N TRP A 79 2.84 -6.83 -3.86
CA TRP A 79 4.21 -6.35 -4.11
C TRP A 79 5.20 -6.21 -2.93
N GLY A 80 6.44 -6.58 -3.20
CA GLY A 80 7.60 -6.15 -2.40
C GLY A 80 8.03 -7.17 -1.34
N PRO A 81 9.15 -7.02 -0.66
CA PRO A 81 9.65 -8.01 0.29
C PRO A 81 8.84 -8.03 1.61
N PRO A 82 9.02 -9.04 2.48
CA PRO A 82 8.36 -9.11 3.80
C PRO A 82 8.54 -7.86 4.68
N GLU A 83 9.62 -7.11 4.49
CA GLU A 83 9.89 -5.84 5.19
C GLU A 83 9.07 -4.65 4.67
N GLU A 84 8.54 -4.76 3.45
CA GLU A 84 7.93 -3.65 2.73
C GLU A 84 6.87 -4.20 1.76
N ARG A 85 5.81 -4.79 2.31
CA ARG A 85 4.64 -5.21 1.53
C ARG A 85 3.70 -4.04 1.31
N GLU A 86 3.25 -3.90 0.07
CA GLU A 86 2.23 -2.93 -0.29
C GLU A 86 0.84 -3.45 0.09
N ARG A 87 -0.01 -2.58 0.63
CA ARG A 87 -1.42 -2.84 0.77
C ARG A 87 -2.23 -1.65 0.26
N CYS A 88 -3.20 -1.93 -0.60
CA CYS A 88 -4.18 -0.96 -1.06
C CYS A 88 -5.52 -1.27 -0.39
N ALA A 89 -6.01 -0.37 0.46
CA ALA A 89 -7.33 -0.45 1.10
C ALA A 89 -8.24 0.62 0.51
N TRP A 90 -9.48 0.30 0.19
CA TRP A 90 -10.38 1.21 -0.49
C TRP A 90 -11.65 1.55 0.29
N TYR A 91 -12.12 2.77 0.06
CA TYR A 91 -13.22 3.43 0.75
C TYR A 91 -14.15 4.03 -0.30
N PHE A 92 -15.39 3.56 -0.34
CA PHE A 92 -16.38 4.06 -1.28
C PHE A 92 -16.86 5.44 -0.88
N ILE A 93 -16.94 6.34 -1.86
CA ILE A 93 -17.46 7.70 -1.73
C ILE A 93 -18.89 7.68 -2.25
N HIS A 94 -19.86 8.00 -1.39
CA HIS A 94 -21.25 8.18 -1.81
C HIS A 94 -21.70 9.62 -1.58
N ASP A 95 -22.67 10.10 -2.39
CA ASP A 95 -23.40 11.34 -2.10
C ASP A 95 -24.36 11.16 -0.92
N GLN A 96 -25.19 12.19 -0.66
CA GLN A 96 -26.15 12.20 0.44
C GLN A 96 -27.30 11.20 0.21
N GLU A 97 -27.60 10.92 -1.06
CA GLU A 97 -28.62 10.00 -1.55
C GLU A 97 -28.15 8.55 -1.56
N GLY A 98 -26.85 8.30 -1.34
CA GLY A 98 -26.24 6.97 -1.37
C GLY A 98 -25.77 6.52 -2.75
N THR A 99 -25.73 7.40 -3.74
CA THR A 99 -25.18 7.13 -5.07
C THR A 99 -23.66 7.01 -4.98
N PRO A 100 -23.06 5.93 -5.51
CA PRO A 100 -21.61 5.78 -5.50
C PRO A 100 -20.98 6.73 -6.53
N LEU A 101 -20.02 7.55 -6.10
CA LEU A 101 -19.38 8.59 -6.91
C LEU A 101 -17.94 8.26 -7.31
N GLY A 102 -17.32 7.32 -6.59
CA GLY A 102 -15.93 6.94 -6.79
C GLY A 102 -15.38 6.21 -5.57
N THR A 103 -14.08 5.97 -5.61
CA THR A 103 -13.37 5.20 -4.58
C THR A 103 -12.09 5.90 -4.18
N LEU A 104 -11.94 6.17 -2.89
CA LEU A 104 -10.69 6.60 -2.28
C LEU A 104 -9.87 5.36 -1.93
N VAL A 105 -8.62 5.29 -2.35
CA VAL A 105 -7.71 4.19 -2.02
C VAL A 105 -6.60 4.71 -1.14
N LEU A 106 -6.41 4.09 0.01
CA LEU A 106 -5.24 4.23 0.87
C LEU A 106 -4.21 3.17 0.47
N GLN A 107 -3.07 3.62 -0.02
CA GLN A 107 -1.90 2.79 -0.29
C GLN A 107 -0.94 2.91 0.89
N ILE A 108 -0.59 1.80 1.52
CA ILE A 108 0.38 1.73 2.61
C ILE A 108 1.47 0.72 2.29
N TYR A 109 2.62 0.92 2.91
CA TYR A 109 3.72 -0.03 2.91
C TYR A 109 3.98 -0.44 4.36
N HIS A 110 4.11 -1.74 4.61
CA HIS A 110 4.22 -2.27 5.97
C HIS A 110 5.12 -3.50 6.01
N SER A 111 5.71 -3.74 7.19
CA SER A 111 6.53 -4.93 7.47
C SER A 111 5.66 -6.02 8.10
N HIS A 112 5.78 -7.26 7.63
CA HIS A 112 5.24 -8.44 8.33
C HIS A 112 6.18 -8.97 9.40
N ARG A 113 7.37 -8.38 9.57
CA ARG A 113 8.38 -8.83 10.52
C ARG A 113 8.32 -8.08 11.86
N SER A 114 7.87 -6.85 11.81
CA SER A 114 7.79 -5.93 12.95
C SER A 114 6.73 -4.89 12.65
N PHE A 115 6.22 -4.20 13.67
CA PHE A 115 5.38 -3.03 13.46
C PHE A 115 6.24 -1.87 12.94
N PHE A 116 6.34 -1.76 11.62
CA PHE A 116 7.17 -0.76 10.95
C PHE A 116 6.52 -0.31 9.63
N VAL A 117 6.46 1.00 9.45
CA VAL A 117 5.94 1.66 8.24
C VAL A 117 7.12 2.24 7.46
N PRO A 118 7.64 1.53 6.44
CA PRO A 118 8.86 1.93 5.70
C PRO A 118 8.70 3.20 4.86
N ARG A 119 7.47 3.54 4.45
CA ARG A 119 7.16 4.67 3.56
C ARG A 119 5.89 5.36 4.01
N ALA A 120 5.82 6.66 3.76
CA ALA A 120 4.60 7.42 4.01
C ALA A 120 3.40 6.81 3.23
N PRO A 121 2.23 6.65 3.87
CA PRO A 121 1.02 6.23 3.18
C PRO A 121 0.59 7.28 2.14
N GLN A 122 -0.15 6.84 1.13
CA GLN A 122 -0.63 7.69 0.04
C GLN A 122 -2.12 7.48 -0.21
N LEU A 123 -2.77 8.50 -0.78
CA LEU A 123 -4.12 8.36 -1.30
C LEU A 123 -4.11 8.35 -2.83
N LEU A 124 -5.00 7.54 -3.40
CA LEU A 124 -5.35 7.52 -4.81
C LEU A 124 -6.86 7.73 -4.93
N LEU A 125 -7.28 8.37 -6.01
CA LEU A 125 -8.70 8.54 -6.33
C LEU A 125 -9.01 7.75 -7.60
N LEU A 126 -9.94 6.80 -7.47
CA LEU A 126 -10.47 6.02 -8.59
C LEU A 126 -11.90 6.48 -8.91
N GLN A 127 -12.23 6.54 -10.19
CA GLN A 127 -13.58 6.88 -10.66
C GLN A 127 -14.51 5.64 -10.74
N VAL A 128 -14.00 4.47 -10.36
CA VAL A 128 -14.75 3.21 -10.36
C VAL A 128 -15.25 2.88 -8.96
N THR A 129 -16.39 2.19 -8.89
CA THR A 129 -17.11 1.89 -7.64
C THR A 129 -17.39 0.41 -7.47
N GLU A 130 -17.27 -0.38 -8.53
CA GLU A 130 -17.42 -1.83 -8.48
C GLU A 130 -16.13 -2.51 -8.05
N ARG A 131 -16.24 -3.58 -7.26
CA ARG A 131 -15.08 -4.30 -6.69
C ARG A 131 -14.12 -4.78 -7.79
N GLU A 132 -14.64 -5.42 -8.82
CA GLU A 132 -13.80 -6.00 -9.89
C GLU A 132 -13.09 -4.92 -10.69
N ASP A 133 -13.74 -3.77 -10.92
CA ASP A 133 -13.13 -2.63 -11.59
C ASP A 133 -12.03 -1.99 -10.73
N ILE A 134 -12.22 -1.91 -9.41
CA ILE A 134 -11.19 -1.45 -8.46
C ILE A 134 -9.99 -2.39 -8.50
N LEU A 135 -10.22 -3.70 -8.44
CA LEU A 135 -9.16 -4.70 -8.51
C LEU A 135 -8.42 -4.63 -9.85
N SER A 136 -9.15 -4.47 -10.96
CA SER A 136 -8.56 -4.29 -12.29
C SER A 136 -7.78 -2.99 -12.42
N ALA A 137 -8.20 -1.90 -11.77
CA ALA A 137 -7.44 -0.66 -11.74
C ALA A 137 -6.16 -0.81 -10.92
N LEU A 138 -6.22 -1.47 -9.77
CA LEU A 138 -5.09 -1.70 -8.88
C LEU A 138 -4.10 -2.76 -9.39
N SER A 139 -4.49 -3.65 -10.31
CA SER A 139 -3.55 -4.57 -10.96
C SER A 139 -2.65 -3.87 -11.98
N GLN A 140 -2.94 -2.62 -12.34
CA GLN A 140 -2.05 -1.81 -13.18
C GLN A 140 -1.02 -1.10 -12.29
N ALA A 141 0.27 -1.41 -12.49
CA ALA A 141 1.36 -0.74 -11.79
C ALA A 141 1.27 0.80 -11.90
N THR A 142 0.92 1.30 -13.08
CA THR A 142 0.78 2.73 -13.37
C THR A 142 -0.31 3.45 -12.56
N THR A 143 -1.28 2.71 -12.01
CA THR A 143 -2.28 3.27 -11.08
C THR A 143 -1.68 3.52 -9.69
N ARG A 144 -0.74 2.67 -9.27
CA ARG A 144 -0.17 2.64 -7.91
C ARG A 144 1.19 3.32 -7.80
N VAL A 145 1.95 3.35 -8.90
CA VAL A 145 3.28 3.94 -8.98
C VAL A 145 3.17 5.41 -9.41
N ARG A 146 3.54 6.31 -8.51
CA ARG A 146 3.49 7.77 -8.70
C ARG A 146 4.91 8.36 -8.72
N TRP A 147 5.57 8.24 -9.87
CA TRP A 147 6.93 8.76 -10.11
C TRP A 147 7.02 10.29 -9.97
N ASP A 148 5.90 11.00 -9.98
CA ASP A 148 5.78 12.44 -9.79
C ASP A 148 5.92 12.89 -8.33
N ARG A 149 5.96 11.96 -7.37
CA ARG A 149 5.95 12.29 -5.93
C ARG A 149 7.27 11.99 -5.26
N LYS A 150 7.74 12.96 -4.44
CA LYS A 150 8.92 12.76 -3.60
C LYS A 150 8.60 11.75 -2.50
N GLU A 151 9.26 10.61 -2.56
CA GLU A 151 9.11 9.56 -1.59
C GLU A 151 9.77 9.93 -0.26
N VAL A 152 9.03 9.79 0.84
CA VAL A 152 9.55 9.93 2.21
C VAL A 152 9.66 8.54 2.82
N ARG A 153 10.89 8.18 3.23
CA ARG A 153 11.22 6.86 3.77
C ARG A 153 11.68 6.97 5.21
N ASN A 154 11.26 6.01 6.01
CA ASN A 154 11.78 5.84 7.36
C ASN A 154 13.05 4.98 7.30
N PRO A 155 14.13 5.36 8.02
CA PRO A 155 15.35 4.58 8.06
C PRO A 155 15.09 3.18 8.62
N SER A 156 15.57 2.15 7.91
CA SER A 156 15.46 0.75 8.34
C SER A 156 16.32 0.49 9.58
N GLN A 157 15.81 -0.34 10.49
CA GLN A 157 16.59 -0.95 11.57
C GLN A 157 16.94 -2.39 11.16
N ASP A 158 18.24 -2.68 10.95
CA ASP A 158 18.96 -3.93 11.31
C ASP A 158 20.17 -4.30 10.40
N HIS A 159 21.31 -4.61 11.04
CA HIS A 159 22.57 -5.06 10.44
C HIS A 159 23.23 -6.19 11.28
N HIS A 160 23.30 -7.43 10.77
CA HIS A 160 24.02 -8.56 11.42
C HIS A 160 24.60 -9.58 10.39
N PRO A 161 25.62 -10.42 10.73
CA PRO A 161 26.38 -11.28 9.81
C PRO A 161 25.85 -12.74 9.62
N ILE A 162 26.49 -13.50 8.70
CA ILE A 162 25.91 -14.50 7.76
C ILE A 162 26.10 -15.99 8.15
N THR A 163 25.12 -16.89 7.91
CA THR A 163 25.35 -18.34 7.62
C THR A 163 24.19 -19.15 6.98
N GLN A 164 22.97 -18.64 6.80
CA GLN A 164 21.82 -19.39 6.21
C GLN A 164 21.08 -18.59 5.12
N TRP A 165 20.13 -19.19 4.39
CA TRP A 165 19.32 -18.52 3.35
C TRP A 165 17.83 -18.51 3.70
N GLU A 166 17.14 -17.40 3.47
CA GLU A 166 15.68 -17.29 3.48
C GLU A 166 15.14 -17.08 2.06
N TYR A 167 13.87 -17.45 1.86
CA TYR A 167 13.18 -17.42 0.58
C TYR A 167 11.85 -16.70 0.69
N ALA A 168 11.44 -16.02 -0.38
CA ALA A 168 10.17 -15.32 -0.48
C ALA A 168 9.63 -15.38 -1.91
N THR A 169 8.34 -15.10 -2.06
CA THR A 169 7.68 -15.05 -3.38
C THR A 169 6.94 -13.73 -3.58
N ASP A 170 6.77 -13.38 -4.85
CA ASP A 170 5.95 -12.28 -5.36
C ASP A 170 5.10 -12.79 -6.53
N VAL A 171 3.79 -12.64 -6.45
CA VAL A 171 2.85 -13.04 -7.52
C VAL A 171 2.35 -11.86 -8.36
N SER A 172 2.87 -10.68 -8.06
CA SER A 172 2.36 -9.40 -8.54
C SER A 172 3.39 -8.61 -9.34
N LEU A 173 4.63 -9.11 -9.44
CA LEU A 173 5.63 -8.58 -10.38
C LEU A 173 5.12 -8.54 -11.84
N ALA A 174 4.21 -9.44 -12.22
CA ALA A 174 3.57 -9.42 -13.54
C ALA A 174 2.76 -8.14 -13.83
N ASP A 175 2.24 -7.48 -12.81
CA ASP A 175 1.54 -6.20 -12.95
C ASP A 175 2.45 -5.11 -13.55
N CYS A 176 3.77 -5.24 -13.39
CA CYS A 176 4.77 -4.35 -14.00
C CYS A 176 4.93 -4.59 -15.50
N LEU A 177 4.68 -5.81 -15.97
CA LEU A 177 5.04 -6.23 -17.32
C LEU A 177 4.02 -5.73 -18.36
N GLY A 178 2.81 -5.40 -17.94
CA GLY A 178 1.74 -4.89 -18.81
C GLY A 178 1.40 -5.83 -19.98
N ASN A 179 0.39 -5.45 -20.78
CA ASN A 179 0.10 -6.11 -22.06
C ASN A 179 0.77 -5.39 -23.25
N SER A 180 1.51 -4.32 -23.00
CA SER A 180 2.20 -3.52 -24.02
C SER A 180 3.63 -3.20 -23.59
N GLU A 181 4.59 -3.42 -24.48
CA GLU A 181 6.00 -2.99 -24.36
C GLU A 181 6.11 -1.45 -24.37
N SER A 182 5.61 -0.79 -23.32
CA SER A 182 5.75 0.65 -23.13
C SER A 182 6.89 0.94 -22.16
N GLU A 183 7.62 2.04 -22.32
CA GLU A 183 8.74 2.42 -21.42
C GLU A 183 8.35 2.44 -19.92
N TYR A 184 7.07 2.68 -19.61
CA TYR A 184 6.55 2.64 -18.24
C TYR A 184 6.56 1.24 -17.60
N SER A 185 6.51 0.16 -18.39
CA SER A 185 6.56 -1.21 -17.87
C SER A 185 7.96 -1.57 -17.38
N SER A 186 9.01 -1.17 -18.12
CA SER A 186 10.40 -1.35 -17.69
C SER A 186 10.71 -0.60 -16.39
N TRP A 187 10.28 0.65 -16.25
CA TRP A 187 10.56 1.42 -15.04
C TRP A 187 9.78 0.92 -13.83
N SER A 188 8.53 0.51 -14.02
CA SER A 188 7.73 -0.08 -12.95
C SER A 188 8.34 -1.39 -12.45
N LEU A 189 8.91 -2.19 -13.36
CA LEU A 189 9.62 -3.42 -13.02
C LEU A 189 10.94 -3.14 -12.28
N ASP A 190 11.73 -2.19 -12.77
CA ASP A 190 12.98 -1.78 -12.12
C ASP A 190 12.72 -1.24 -10.72
N GLU A 191 11.70 -0.39 -10.57
CA GLU A 191 11.24 0.09 -9.27
C GLU A 191 10.89 -1.09 -8.39
N ALA A 192 9.96 -1.97 -8.82
CA ALA A 192 9.52 -3.16 -8.08
C ALA A 192 10.69 -4.02 -7.61
N LEU A 193 11.65 -4.35 -8.49
CA LEU A 193 12.83 -5.13 -8.15
C LEU A 193 13.77 -4.39 -7.20
N SER A 194 13.85 -3.06 -7.27
CA SER A 194 14.63 -2.25 -6.31
C SER A 194 14.12 -2.37 -4.87
N HIS A 195 12.82 -2.60 -4.66
CA HIS A 195 12.26 -2.88 -3.33
C HIS A 195 12.90 -4.14 -2.76
N TRP A 196 12.95 -5.22 -3.54
CA TRP A 196 13.58 -6.48 -3.15
C TRP A 196 15.08 -6.32 -2.89
N GLY A 197 15.80 -5.74 -3.85
CA GLY A 197 17.25 -5.55 -3.76
C GLY A 197 17.69 -4.70 -2.56
N ARG A 198 16.91 -3.69 -2.15
CA ARG A 198 17.20 -2.85 -0.98
C ARG A 198 17.32 -3.65 0.32
N TYR A 199 16.57 -4.74 0.44
CA TYR A 199 16.61 -5.62 1.61
C TYR A 199 17.49 -6.86 1.39
N GLY A 200 18.35 -6.83 0.36
CA GLY A 200 19.30 -7.88 0.04
C GLY A 200 18.68 -9.09 -0.65
N TRP A 201 17.44 -8.99 -1.13
CA TRP A 201 16.80 -10.08 -1.88
C TRP A 201 17.31 -10.14 -3.32
N GLU A 202 17.63 -11.35 -3.74
CA GLU A 202 18.06 -11.70 -5.09
C GLU A 202 16.94 -12.48 -5.78
N LEU A 203 16.59 -12.07 -7.01
CA LEU A 203 15.68 -12.83 -7.86
C LEU A 203 16.35 -14.14 -8.30
N VAL A 204 15.69 -15.27 -8.03
CA VAL A 204 16.19 -16.62 -8.33
C VAL A 204 15.57 -17.16 -9.61
N SER A 205 14.24 -17.07 -9.72
CA SER A 205 13.50 -17.56 -10.86
C SER A 205 12.14 -16.88 -10.98
N VAL A 206 11.57 -16.92 -12.18
CA VAL A 206 10.19 -16.50 -12.44
C VAL A 206 9.49 -17.64 -13.17
N THR A 207 8.38 -18.12 -12.62
CA THR A 207 7.66 -19.29 -13.16
C THR A 207 6.17 -18.95 -13.36
N PRO A 208 5.57 -19.29 -14.51
CA PRO A 208 4.13 -19.19 -14.67
C PRO A 208 3.41 -20.31 -13.91
N ALA A 209 2.37 -19.99 -13.15
CA ALA A 209 1.52 -20.94 -12.44
C ALA A 209 0.07 -20.41 -12.37
N ASN A 210 -0.90 -21.22 -12.82
CA ASN A 210 -2.34 -20.88 -12.80
C ASN A 210 -2.69 -19.52 -13.42
N GLY A 211 -2.05 -19.17 -14.55
CA GLY A 211 -2.27 -17.89 -15.22
C GLY A 211 -1.66 -16.67 -14.51
N LYS A 212 -0.85 -16.89 -13.48
CA LYS A 212 -0.07 -15.86 -12.78
C LYS A 212 1.42 -16.11 -12.96
N MET A 213 2.24 -15.06 -12.87
CA MET A 213 3.69 -15.20 -12.77
C MET A 213 4.09 -15.16 -11.31
N ILE A 214 4.90 -16.13 -10.89
CA ILE A 214 5.46 -16.20 -9.54
C ILE A 214 6.96 -15.96 -9.64
N ALA A 215 7.42 -14.87 -9.03
CA ALA A 215 8.84 -14.57 -8.84
C ALA A 215 9.30 -15.13 -7.49
N TYR A 216 10.42 -15.84 -7.49
CA TYR A 216 11.05 -16.42 -6.31
C TYR A 216 12.31 -15.65 -5.98
N PHE A 217 12.45 -15.27 -4.71
CA PHE A 217 13.57 -14.51 -4.20
C PHE A 217 14.27 -15.28 -3.08
N LYS A 218 15.57 -15.03 -2.91
CA LYS A 218 16.35 -15.51 -1.77
C LYS A 218 17.22 -14.40 -1.20
N ARG A 219 17.60 -14.51 0.07
CA ARG A 219 18.70 -13.72 0.63
C ARG A 219 19.36 -14.47 1.79
N PRO A 220 20.57 -14.08 2.22
CA PRO A 220 21.15 -14.64 3.43
C PRO A 220 20.37 -14.20 4.69
N LEU A 221 19.98 -15.17 5.52
CA LEU A 221 19.38 -14.99 6.87
C LEU A 221 20.35 -14.27 7.80
N ARG A 222 19.82 -13.27 8.51
CA ARG A 222 20.46 -12.56 9.61
C ARG A 222 19.76 -13.02 10.91
N PHE A 223 20.45 -13.70 11.82
CA PHE A 223 19.92 -14.09 13.14
C PHE A 223 20.23 -13.01 14.20
N PRO A 224 19.42 -12.90 15.28
CA PRO A 224 19.69 -12.04 16.43
C PRO A 224 20.90 -12.51 17.26
#